data_AF-T0ZCR6-F1
#
_entry.id   AF-T0ZCR6-F1
#
_cell.length_a   1.000
_cell.length_b   1.000
_cell.length_c   1.000
_cell.angle_alpha   90.00
_cell.angle_beta   90.00
_cell.angle_gamma   90.00
#
_symmetry.space_group_name_H-M   'P 1'
#
loop_
_entity.id
_entity.type
_entity.pdbx_description
1 polymer ?
#
loop_
_entity_poly.entity_id
_entity_poly.type
_entity_poly.pdbx_seq_one_letter_code
_entity_poly.pdbx_strand_id
1 'polypeptide(L)'
;MASGPDGFVSDPRYEAEFTRARELFLAHPGRWRVIYHYDGDGIASASSALRALARLGCPAQATPLLGVERERMAELLRATAGPVLVVDTGASWLDLFARNPHPVVVLDHHRYPGVPHPPALPEHVAFVDPLDWGVDGMEEMCAT
;
A
#
# COMPACT_ATOMS: atom_id res chain seq x y z
N MET A 1 17.79 -9.68 -17.11
CA MET A 1 17.13 -10.18 -15.89
C MET A 1 15.81 -10.80 -16.32
N ALA A 2 15.30 -11.81 -15.61
CA ALA A 2 14.03 -12.42 -15.98
C ALA A 2 12.90 -11.44 -15.66
N SER A 3 12.48 -10.65 -16.66
CA SER A 3 11.33 -9.76 -16.58
C SER A 3 10.06 -10.61 -16.72
N GLY A 4 9.23 -10.64 -15.68
CA GLY A 4 7.95 -11.36 -15.66
C GLY A 4 7.62 -11.97 -14.29
N PRO A 5 6.36 -12.37 -14.05
CA PRO A 5 5.89 -12.90 -12.76
C PRO A 5 6.71 -14.10 -12.26
N ASP A 6 7.30 -14.87 -13.16
CA ASP A 6 8.08 -16.05 -12.79
C ASP A 6 9.50 -15.71 -12.28
N GLY A 7 10.00 -14.49 -12.50
CA GLY A 7 11.37 -14.08 -12.15
C GLY A 7 11.52 -13.48 -10.76
N PHE A 8 10.48 -12.83 -10.25
CA PHE A 8 10.52 -12.09 -9.00
C PHE A 8 9.78 -12.79 -7.83
N VAL A 9 8.84 -13.69 -8.13
CA VAL A 9 8.06 -14.42 -7.11
C VAL A 9 8.95 -15.30 -6.22
N SER A 10 10.15 -15.64 -6.70
CA SER A 10 11.16 -16.37 -5.93
C SER A 10 12.03 -15.50 -5.00
N ASP A 11 11.93 -14.17 -5.04
CA ASP A 11 12.68 -13.32 -4.12
C ASP A 11 12.08 -13.47 -2.70
N PRO A 12 12.87 -13.80 -1.66
CA PRO A 12 12.34 -13.96 -0.31
C PRO A 12 11.75 -12.67 0.27
N ARG A 13 12.14 -11.49 -0.23
CA ARG A 13 11.59 -10.20 0.20
C ARG A 13 10.15 -10.03 -0.27
N TYR A 14 9.85 -10.44 -1.51
CA TYR A 14 8.49 -10.49 -2.03
C TYR A 14 7.56 -11.28 -1.10
N GLU A 15 7.95 -12.52 -0.81
CA GLU A 15 7.13 -13.40 0.01
C GLU A 15 6.95 -12.82 1.42
N ALA A 16 8.01 -12.24 1.99
CA ALA A 16 7.97 -11.62 3.31
C ALA A 16 7.05 -10.38 3.36
N GLU A 17 7.15 -9.47 2.38
CA GLU A 17 6.32 -8.27 2.30
C GLU A 17 4.85 -8.60 2.10
N PHE A 18 4.53 -9.46 1.13
CA PHE A 18 3.15 -9.87 0.86
C PHE A 18 2.56 -10.67 2.02
N THR A 19 3.35 -11.56 2.65
CA THR A 19 2.89 -12.30 3.83
C THR A 19 2.60 -11.36 4.98
N ARG A 20 3.50 -10.41 5.26
CA ARG A 20 3.30 -9.40 6.31
C ARG A 20 2.06 -8.54 6.04
N ALA A 21 1.88 -8.06 4.81
CA ALA A 21 0.72 -7.27 4.43
C ALA A 21 -0.58 -8.07 4.59
N ARG A 22 -0.59 -9.33 4.15
CA ARG A 22 -1.73 -10.25 4.31
C ARG A 22 -2.03 -10.53 5.77
N GLU A 23 -1.03 -10.84 6.59
CA GLU A 23 -1.21 -11.13 8.01
C GLU A 23 -1.75 -9.90 8.76
N LEU A 24 -1.14 -8.74 8.53
CA LEU A 24 -1.60 -7.49 9.12
C LEU A 24 -3.04 -7.17 8.70
N PHE A 25 -3.40 -7.40 7.44
CA PHE A 25 -4.76 -7.22 6.96
C PHE A 25 -5.75 -8.17 7.63
N LEU A 26 -5.45 -9.47 7.67
CA LEU A 26 -6.36 -10.49 8.22
C LEU A 26 -6.51 -10.39 9.74
N ALA A 27 -5.50 -9.90 10.45
CA ALA A 27 -5.56 -9.67 11.90
C ALA A 27 -6.50 -8.52 12.30
N HIS A 28 -6.92 -7.66 11.35
CA HIS A 28 -7.70 -6.45 11.63
C HIS A 28 -9.04 -6.45 10.87
N PRO A 29 -10.04 -7.22 11.35
CA PRO A 29 -11.38 -7.14 10.81
C PRO A 29 -11.99 -5.76 11.15
N GLY A 30 -12.89 -5.28 10.30
CA GLY A 30 -13.63 -4.04 10.58
C GLY A 30 -13.85 -3.18 9.34
N ARG A 31 -14.12 -1.89 9.59
CA ARG A 31 -14.27 -0.90 8.52
C ARG A 31 -12.89 -0.39 8.10
N TRP A 32 -12.55 -0.58 6.83
CA TRP A 32 -11.31 -0.11 6.24
C TRP A 32 -11.46 1.26 5.60
N ARG A 33 -10.45 2.13 5.77
CA ARG A 33 -10.26 3.31 4.92
C ARG A 33 -9.35 2.91 3.77
N VAL A 34 -9.79 3.12 2.53
CA VAL A 34 -8.97 2.91 1.33
C VAL A 34 -8.58 4.28 0.78
N ILE A 35 -7.29 4.57 0.70
CA ILE A 35 -6.77 5.82 0.13
C ILE A 35 -5.99 5.44 -1.13
N TYR A 36 -6.25 6.12 -2.23
CA TYR A 36 -5.71 5.73 -3.53
C TYR A 36 -5.39 6.94 -4.40
N HIS A 37 -4.51 6.76 -5.38
CA HIS A 37 -4.25 7.78 -6.40
C HIS A 37 -5.40 7.87 -7.42
N TYR A 38 -5.69 9.06 -7.94
CA TYR A 38 -6.89 9.30 -8.76
C TYR A 38 -6.80 8.80 -10.20
N ASP A 39 -5.63 8.35 -10.68
CA ASP A 39 -5.47 7.93 -12.06
C ASP A 39 -6.02 6.52 -12.35
N GLY A 40 -5.73 6.01 -13.55
CA GLY A 40 -6.22 4.70 -13.98
C GLY A 40 -5.69 3.53 -13.14
N ASP A 41 -4.44 3.60 -12.68
CA ASP A 41 -3.84 2.55 -11.87
C ASP A 41 -4.45 2.54 -10.48
N GLY A 42 -4.52 3.71 -9.84
CA GLY A 42 -5.09 3.83 -8.50
C GLY A 42 -6.59 3.51 -8.46
N ILE A 43 -7.37 3.90 -9.47
CA ILE A 43 -8.79 3.53 -9.56
C ILE A 43 -8.96 2.01 -9.71
N ALA A 44 -8.15 1.37 -10.56
CA ALA A 44 -8.24 -0.08 -10.79
C ALA A 44 -7.79 -0.85 -9.55
N SER A 45 -6.68 -0.47 -8.94
CA SER A 45 -6.16 -0.98 -7.66
C SER A 45 -7.19 -0.87 -6.54
N ALA A 46 -7.77 0.32 -6.33
CA ALA A 46 -8.79 0.54 -5.32
C ALA A 46 -10.05 -0.30 -5.59
N SER A 47 -10.44 -0.46 -6.86
CA SER A 47 -11.58 -1.30 -7.25
C SER A 47 -11.35 -2.78 -6.91
N SER A 48 -10.15 -3.30 -7.20
CA SER A 48 -9.73 -4.66 -6.83
C SER A 48 -9.74 -4.85 -5.31
N ALA A 49 -9.16 -3.91 -4.56
CA ALA A 49 -9.16 -3.93 -3.10
C ALA A 49 -10.58 -3.89 -2.50
N LEU A 50 -11.45 -3.01 -3.00
CA LEU A 50 -12.84 -2.89 -2.55
C LEU A 50 -13.64 -4.18 -2.83
N ARG A 51 -13.41 -4.83 -3.97
CA ARG A 51 -14.01 -6.14 -4.27
C ARG A 51 -13.54 -7.22 -3.30
N ALA A 52 -12.25 -7.24 -2.95
CA ALA A 52 -11.70 -8.17 -1.98
C ALA A 52 -12.30 -7.94 -0.57
N LEU A 53 -12.32 -6.68 -0.11
CA LEU A 53 -12.96 -6.27 1.15
C LEU A 53 -14.44 -6.67 1.20
N ALA A 54 -15.18 -6.46 0.12
CA ALA A 54 -16.59 -6.86 0.02
C ALA A 54 -16.78 -8.38 0.13
N ARG A 55 -15.91 -9.19 -0.52
CA ARG A 55 -15.95 -10.65 -0.41
C ARG A 55 -15.66 -11.14 1.02
N LEU A 56 -14.86 -10.40 1.76
CA LEU A 56 -14.53 -10.67 3.17
C LEU A 56 -15.54 -10.06 4.15
N GLY A 57 -16.61 -9.42 3.67
CA GLY A 57 -17.61 -8.79 4.53
C GLY A 57 -17.09 -7.57 5.30
N CYS A 58 -15.98 -6.98 4.88
CA CYS A 58 -15.37 -5.81 5.50
C CYS A 58 -15.90 -4.53 4.85
N PRO A 59 -16.64 -3.66 5.56
CA PRO A 59 -17.08 -2.37 5.02
C PRO A 59 -15.87 -1.50 4.68
N ALA A 60 -15.95 -0.71 3.62
CA ALA A 60 -14.86 0.14 3.20
C ALA A 60 -15.34 1.54 2.81
N GLN A 61 -14.49 2.54 3.03
CA GLN A 61 -14.66 3.89 2.47
C GLN A 61 -13.42 4.21 1.65
N ALA A 62 -13.59 4.39 0.34
CA ALA A 62 -12.51 4.80 -0.54
C ALA A 62 -12.42 6.33 -0.65
N THR A 63 -11.22 6.88 -0.77
CA THR A 63 -10.99 8.31 -0.98
C THR A 63 -9.82 8.54 -1.94
N PRO A 64 -10.04 9.21 -3.08
CA PRO A 64 -8.97 9.52 -4.02
C PRO A 64 -8.13 10.70 -3.52
N LEU A 65 -6.83 10.62 -3.82
CA LEU A 65 -5.86 11.70 -3.82
C LEU A 65 -5.50 12.05 -5.27
N LEU A 66 -5.40 13.33 -5.58
CA LEU A 66 -5.02 13.86 -6.90
C LEU A 66 -3.52 13.78 -7.17
N GLY A 67 -2.72 13.47 -6.15
CA GLY A 67 -1.26 13.38 -6.22
C GLY A 67 -0.65 13.40 -4.83
N VAL A 68 0.55 13.98 -4.71
CA VAL A 68 1.24 14.09 -3.42
C VAL A 68 0.64 15.19 -2.54
N GLU A 69 -0.46 14.87 -1.85
CA GLU A 69 -1.21 15.79 -0.96
C GLU A 69 -0.95 15.49 0.53
N ARG A 70 0.23 15.88 1.05
CA ARG A 70 0.69 15.46 2.40
C ARG A 70 -0.25 15.89 3.53
N GLU A 71 -0.72 17.14 3.52
CA GLU A 71 -1.64 17.66 4.55
C GLU A 71 -2.94 16.87 4.55
N ARG A 72 -3.47 16.56 3.36
CA ARG A 72 -4.70 15.81 3.20
C ARG A 72 -4.55 14.35 3.59
N MET A 73 -3.42 13.71 3.28
CA MET A 73 -3.09 12.37 3.80
C MET A 73 -3.10 12.37 5.33
N ALA A 74 -2.44 13.35 5.95
CA ALA A 74 -2.40 13.46 7.41
C ALA A 74 -3.80 13.71 8.02
N GLU A 75 -4.65 14.51 7.38
CA GLU A 75 -6.05 14.71 7.77
C GLU A 75 -6.87 13.42 7.67
N LEU A 76 -6.74 12.68 6.56
CA LEU A 76 -7.45 11.42 6.34
C LEU A 76 -7.04 10.38 7.38
N LEU A 77 -5.76 10.26 7.69
CA LEU A 77 -5.25 9.36 8.73
C LEU A 77 -5.82 9.74 10.11
N ARG A 78 -5.75 11.03 10.50
CA ARG A 78 -6.33 11.51 11.78
C ARG A 78 -7.83 11.29 11.89
N ALA A 79 -8.57 11.42 10.79
CA ALA A 79 -10.02 11.24 10.75
C ALA A 79 -10.45 9.76 10.68
N THR A 80 -9.50 8.83 10.55
CA THR A 80 -9.78 7.40 10.44
C THR A 80 -9.59 6.72 11.79
N ALA A 81 -10.62 6.01 12.26
CA ALA A 81 -10.62 5.30 13.54
C ALA A 81 -10.38 3.77 13.40
N GLY A 82 -9.71 3.34 12.34
CA GLY A 82 -9.60 1.93 11.96
C GLY A 82 -8.45 1.66 10.99
N PRO A 83 -8.33 0.43 10.47
CA PRO A 83 -7.24 0.06 9.56
C PRO A 83 -7.31 0.82 8.24
N VAL A 84 -6.14 1.13 7.70
CA VAL A 84 -5.97 1.90 6.47
C VAL A 84 -5.29 1.01 5.42
N LEU A 85 -5.84 1.01 4.22
CA LEU A 85 -5.21 0.47 3.03
C LEU A 85 -4.89 1.65 2.10
N VAL A 86 -3.62 1.79 1.74
CA VAL A 86 -3.15 2.78 0.77
C VAL A 86 -2.72 2.02 -0.48
N VAL A 87 -3.20 2.43 -1.65
CA VAL A 87 -2.88 1.76 -2.93
C VAL A 87 -2.47 2.76 -4.00
N ASP A 88 -1.51 2.35 -4.85
CA ASP A 88 -0.94 3.17 -5.95
C ASP A 88 -0.33 4.51 -5.48
N THR A 89 -0.03 4.55 -4.20
CA THR A 89 0.57 5.70 -3.54
C THR A 89 1.00 5.28 -2.14
N GLY A 90 1.91 6.01 -1.51
CA GLY A 90 2.38 5.61 -0.18
C GLY A 90 3.84 5.88 0.11
N ALA A 91 4.71 5.64 -0.86
CA ALA A 91 6.17 5.68 -0.69
C ALA A 91 6.67 7.03 -0.15
N SER A 92 5.94 8.12 -0.42
CA SER A 92 6.26 9.48 0.04
C SER A 92 5.83 9.81 1.48
N TRP A 93 5.08 8.93 2.16
CA TRP A 93 4.47 9.23 3.46
C TRP A 93 4.67 8.14 4.52
N LEU A 94 5.69 7.30 4.35
CA LEU A 94 6.04 6.24 5.30
C LEU A 94 6.21 6.77 6.73
N ASP A 95 6.70 8.01 6.88
CA ASP A 95 6.82 8.66 8.18
C ASP A 95 5.48 9.00 8.84
N LEU A 96 4.44 9.32 8.04
CA LEU A 96 3.09 9.54 8.54
C LEU A 96 2.46 8.21 8.98
N PHE A 97 2.65 7.14 8.21
CA PHE A 97 2.13 5.81 8.52
C PHE A 97 2.77 5.24 9.80
N ALA A 98 4.08 5.43 9.97
CA ALA A 98 4.77 5.02 11.18
C ALA A 98 4.22 5.68 12.47
N ARG A 99 3.62 6.87 12.35
CA ARG A 99 3.00 7.62 13.45
C ARG A 99 1.50 7.36 13.58
N ASN A 100 0.88 6.67 12.64
CA ASN A 100 -0.54 6.36 12.67
C ASN A 100 -0.83 5.33 13.77
N PRO A 101 -1.83 5.53 14.65
CA PRO A 101 -2.12 4.59 15.74
C PRO A 101 -2.82 3.31 15.26
N HIS A 102 -3.27 3.28 14.01
CA HIS A 102 -4.00 2.15 13.43
C HIS A 102 -3.14 1.40 12.41
N PRO A 103 -3.46 0.13 12.13
CA PRO A 103 -2.79 -0.65 11.10
C PRO A 103 -2.81 0.05 9.75
N VAL A 104 -1.68 0.05 9.05
CA VAL A 104 -1.56 0.59 7.69
C VAL A 104 -0.96 -0.48 6.79
N VAL A 105 -1.68 -0.83 5.73
CA VAL A 105 -1.17 -1.64 4.63
C VAL A 105 -1.01 -0.72 3.43
N VAL A 106 0.15 -0.77 2.79
CA VAL A 106 0.47 0.05 1.63
C VAL A 106 0.91 -0.87 0.49
N LEU A 107 0.26 -0.73 -0.66
CA LEU A 107 0.62 -1.41 -1.90
C LEU A 107 0.98 -0.31 -2.90
N ASP A 108 2.26 -0.13 -3.16
CA ASP A 108 2.77 0.94 -4.00
C ASP A 108 3.84 0.41 -4.95
N HIS A 109 4.26 1.23 -5.91
CA HIS A 109 5.29 0.92 -6.89
C HIS A 109 6.20 2.12 -7.19
N HIS A 110 5.95 3.24 -6.51
CA HIS A 110 6.69 4.48 -6.67
C HIS A 110 8.04 4.45 -5.95
N ARG A 111 9.03 5.11 -6.54
CA ARG A 111 10.34 5.26 -5.92
C ARG A 111 10.27 6.02 -4.59
N TYR A 112 11.12 5.62 -3.64
CA TYR A 112 11.29 6.36 -2.38
C TYR A 112 11.88 7.75 -2.64
N PRO A 113 11.29 8.81 -2.06
CA PRO A 113 11.85 10.15 -2.21
C PRO A 113 13.24 10.26 -1.57
N GLY A 114 14.27 10.42 -2.41
CA GLY A 114 15.62 10.77 -1.97
C GLY A 114 16.44 9.66 -1.31
N VAL A 115 15.96 8.41 -1.30
CA VAL A 115 16.67 7.25 -0.75
C VAL A 115 16.47 6.01 -1.64
N PRO A 116 17.38 5.02 -1.61
CA PRO A 116 17.24 3.80 -2.42
C PRO A 116 16.34 2.73 -1.79
N HIS A 117 16.05 2.84 -0.48
CA HIS A 117 15.33 1.83 0.31
C HIS A 117 14.41 2.52 1.33
N PRO A 118 13.32 1.86 1.77
CA PRO A 118 12.43 2.43 2.77
C PRO A 118 13.11 2.43 4.15
N PRO A 119 12.71 3.33 5.06
CA PRO A 119 13.11 3.23 6.46
C PRO A 119 12.56 1.95 7.09
N ALA A 120 13.14 1.52 8.21
CA ALA A 120 12.54 0.46 9.01
C ALA A 120 11.14 0.87 9.48
N LEU A 121 10.13 0.04 9.16
CA LEU A 121 8.73 0.31 9.47
C LEU A 121 8.28 -0.43 10.74
N PRO A 122 7.48 0.23 11.61
CA PRO A 122 6.94 -0.41 12.80
C PRO A 122 5.98 -1.56 12.45
N GLU A 123 5.73 -2.46 13.39
CA GLU A 123 4.97 -3.70 13.16
C GLU A 123 3.55 -3.46 12.62
N HIS A 124 2.91 -2.34 12.99
CA HIS A 124 1.57 -1.97 12.53
C HIS A 124 1.54 -1.39 11.11
N VAL A 125 2.69 -1.27 10.44
CA VAL A 125 2.78 -0.84 9.04
C VAL A 125 3.35 -1.97 8.20
N ALA A 126 2.63 -2.35 7.15
CA ALA A 126 3.12 -3.23 6.09
C ALA A 126 3.20 -2.42 4.79
N PHE A 127 4.33 -2.55 4.10
CA PHE A 127 4.61 -1.84 2.86
C PHE A 127 5.11 -2.88 1.86
N VAL A 128 4.51 -2.89 0.69
CA VAL A 128 4.83 -3.80 -0.41
C VAL A 128 5.17 -2.94 -1.60
N ASP A 129 6.37 -3.12 -2.14
CA ASP A 129 6.82 -2.36 -3.31
C ASP A 129 7.78 -3.18 -4.20
N PRO A 130 7.49 -3.36 -5.51
CA PRO A 130 8.38 -4.02 -6.48
C PRO A 130 9.84 -3.60 -6.41
N LEU A 131 10.10 -2.34 -6.06
CA LEU A 131 11.44 -1.78 -6.00
C LEU A 131 12.33 -2.52 -4.98
N ASP A 132 11.76 -3.02 -3.88
CA ASP A 132 12.51 -3.70 -2.81
C ASP A 132 13.09 -5.04 -3.24
N TRP A 133 12.61 -5.59 -4.34
CA TRP A 133 13.01 -6.88 -4.90
C TRP A 133 13.48 -6.75 -6.35
N GLY A 134 13.83 -5.53 -6.76
CA GLY A 134 14.60 -5.23 -7.96
C GLY A 134 13.78 -5.06 -9.23
N VAL A 135 12.47 -4.83 -9.10
CA VAL A 135 11.57 -4.54 -10.23
C VAL A 135 11.33 -3.03 -10.29
N ASP A 136 11.55 -2.38 -11.43
CA ASP A 136 11.24 -0.95 -11.56
C ASP A 136 9.73 -0.77 -11.70
N GLY A 137 9.06 -0.38 -10.60
CA GLY A 137 7.62 -0.11 -10.61
C GLY A 137 7.19 0.94 -11.63
N MET A 138 8.08 1.82 -12.08
CA MET A 138 7.72 2.83 -13.09
C MET A 138 7.65 2.27 -14.53
N GLU A 139 8.19 1.07 -14.77
CA GLU A 139 8.28 0.47 -16.12
C GLU A 139 7.76 -0.97 -16.19
N GLU A 140 7.88 -1.75 -15.12
CA GLU A 140 7.71 -3.20 -15.12
C GLU A 140 6.47 -3.68 -14.35
N MET A 141 5.99 -2.91 -13.37
CA MET A 141 4.87 -3.32 -12.50
C MET A 141 4.10 -2.11 -11.97
N CYS A 142 2.80 -2.08 -12.25
CA CYS A 142 1.85 -1.12 -11.69
C CYS A 142 1.25 -1.63 -10.36
N ALA A 143 0.51 -0.78 -9.65
CA ALA A 143 -0.11 -1.16 -8.38
C ALA A 143 -1.30 -2.14 -8.52
N THR A 144 -1.98 -2.14 -9.69
CA THR A 144 -3.17 -2.98 -9.98
C THR A 144 -2.84 -4.45 -10.21
#